data_AF-A0A381W055-F1
#
_entry.id   AF-A0A381W055-F1
#
_cell.length_a   1.000
_cell.length_b   1.000
_cell.length_c   1.000
_cell.angle_alpha   90.00
_cell.angle_beta   90.00
_cell.angle_gamma   90.00
#
_symmetry.space_group_name_H-M   'P 1'
#
loop_
_entity.id
_entity.type
_entity.pdbx_description
1 polymer ?
#
loop_
_entity_poly.entity_id
_entity_poly.type
_entity_poly.pdbx_seq_one_letter_code
_entity_poly.pdbx_strand_id
1 'polypeptide(L)'
;MADIDHVVDISRGTTIEQNGVKIFTVEHALAAVSGLRIDNVLIELSAKEPPVMDGSSKDFVEVLQKSDILEQKKPRRVLEISEPVSYSDPKRGVDIHVVPSDQFRVTFMIDYKLPSLGSQYTAVYNMQEDFAREVAPARTFCFLSEIEELKKVGLIKGGGLDNAVVIVDKEINHSEVNKLKSLFGIEEEIIMGANGILNGKRLRYKNEPVRHKTLDLIGDMA
;
A
#
# COMPACT_ATOMS: atom_id res chain seq x y z
N MET A 1 -9.92 -17.87 -3.30
CA MET A 1 -10.78 -16.91 -2.58
C MET A 1 -9.88 -16.05 -1.71
N ALA A 2 -10.07 -14.73 -1.66
CA ALA A 2 -9.36 -13.90 -0.68
C ALA A 2 -9.96 -14.21 0.71
N ASP A 3 -9.14 -14.83 1.55
CA ASP A 3 -9.52 -15.29 2.90
C ASP A 3 -8.25 -15.28 3.74
N ILE A 4 -8.36 -14.94 5.03
CA ILE A 4 -7.24 -14.90 5.97
C ILE A 4 -6.55 -16.27 6.08
N ASP A 5 -7.30 -17.36 5.94
CA ASP A 5 -6.78 -18.73 6.01
C ASP A 5 -5.87 -19.07 4.81
N HIS A 6 -5.94 -18.29 3.73
CA HIS A 6 -5.09 -18.45 2.56
C HIS A 6 -3.85 -17.56 2.57
N VAL A 7 -3.66 -16.69 3.57
CA VAL A 7 -2.48 -15.81 3.65
C VAL A 7 -1.25 -16.63 4.02
N VAL A 8 -0.21 -16.59 3.17
CA VAL A 8 1.01 -17.39 3.34
C VAL A 8 2.29 -16.57 3.48
N ASP A 9 2.27 -15.29 3.12
CA ASP A 9 3.41 -14.38 3.27
C ASP A 9 2.93 -12.93 3.40
N ILE A 10 3.63 -12.17 4.25
CA ILE A 10 3.42 -10.75 4.55
C ILE A 10 4.72 -9.93 4.45
N SER A 11 5.82 -10.55 4.02
CA SER A 11 7.15 -9.96 4.14
C SER A 11 7.35 -8.71 3.27
N ARG A 12 6.66 -8.61 2.12
CA ARG A 12 6.83 -7.53 1.13
C ARG A 12 5.54 -7.21 0.34
N GLY A 13 4.40 -7.45 1.00
CA GLY A 13 3.05 -7.45 0.44
C GLY A 13 2.29 -8.70 0.89
N THR A 14 0.98 -8.73 0.66
CA THR A 14 0.11 -9.83 1.07
C THR A 14 0.03 -10.86 -0.06
N THR A 15 0.42 -12.10 0.27
CA THR A 15 0.37 -13.24 -0.66
C THR A 15 -0.66 -14.24 -0.19
N ILE A 16 -1.58 -14.60 -1.10
CA ILE A 16 -2.56 -15.66 -0.86
C ILE A 16 -2.22 -16.91 -1.67
N GLU A 17 -2.46 -18.08 -1.09
CA GLU A 17 -2.24 -19.37 -1.73
C GLU A 17 -3.47 -20.27 -1.63
N GLN A 18 -3.80 -20.94 -2.72
CA GLN A 18 -4.79 -22.00 -2.72
C GLN A 18 -4.37 -23.09 -3.70
N ASN A 19 -4.42 -24.36 -3.26
CA ASN A 19 -4.07 -25.52 -4.09
C ASN A 19 -2.68 -25.41 -4.76
N GLY A 20 -1.70 -24.84 -4.07
CA GLY A 20 -0.33 -24.66 -4.60
C GLY A 20 -0.15 -23.47 -5.55
N VAL A 21 -1.22 -22.73 -5.86
CA VAL A 21 -1.16 -21.52 -6.68
C VAL A 21 -1.08 -20.30 -5.77
N LYS A 22 -0.06 -19.46 -6.00
CA LYS A 22 0.20 -18.24 -5.23
C LYS A 22 -0.12 -17.00 -6.05
N ILE A 23 -0.85 -16.07 -5.43
CA ILE A 23 -1.08 -14.72 -5.94
C ILE A 23 -0.43 -13.73 -4.98
N PHE A 24 0.49 -12.93 -5.49
CA PHE A 24 1.29 -11.97 -4.74
C PHE A 24 0.67 -10.57 -4.83
N THR A 25 0.92 -9.73 -3.82
CA THR A 25 0.64 -8.28 -3.85
C THR A 25 -0.84 -7.96 -4.09
N VAL A 26 -1.75 -8.63 -3.36
CA VAL A 26 -3.20 -8.47 -3.55
C VAL A 26 -3.78 -7.23 -2.85
N GLU A 27 -3.06 -6.67 -1.88
CA GLU A 27 -3.52 -5.65 -0.94
C GLU A 27 -4.09 -4.41 -1.62
N HIS A 28 -3.46 -3.88 -2.68
CA HIS A 28 -3.96 -2.66 -3.33
C HIS A 28 -5.27 -2.90 -4.10
N ALA A 29 -5.39 -4.07 -4.73
CA ALA A 29 -6.61 -4.44 -5.44
C ALA A 29 -7.75 -4.67 -4.45
N LEU A 30 -7.47 -5.40 -3.36
CA LEU A 30 -8.42 -5.64 -2.28
C LEU A 30 -8.81 -4.36 -1.54
N ALA A 31 -7.88 -3.43 -1.34
CA ALA A 31 -8.18 -2.12 -0.76
C ALA A 31 -9.18 -1.35 -1.61
N ALA A 32 -9.08 -1.41 -2.95
CA ALA A 32 -10.05 -0.78 -3.85
C ALA A 32 -11.44 -1.39 -3.74
N VAL A 33 -11.52 -2.72 -3.67
CA VAL A 33 -12.78 -3.46 -3.49
C VAL A 33 -13.44 -3.12 -2.15
N SER A 34 -12.69 -3.23 -1.06
CA SER A 34 -13.17 -2.93 0.31
C SER A 34 -13.54 -1.47 0.46
N GLY A 35 -12.73 -0.56 -0.08
CA GLY A 35 -12.98 0.87 0.01
C GLY A 35 -14.17 1.38 -0.79
N LEU A 36 -14.51 0.71 -1.90
CA LEU A 36 -15.76 0.96 -2.62
C LEU A 36 -16.94 0.14 -2.08
N ARG A 37 -16.73 -0.61 -0.99
CA ARG A 37 -17.75 -1.46 -0.34
C ARG A 37 -18.36 -2.49 -1.29
N ILE A 38 -17.55 -3.08 -2.14
CA ILE A 38 -17.96 -4.15 -3.05
C ILE A 38 -17.83 -5.47 -2.31
N ASP A 39 -18.96 -6.15 -2.08
CA ASP A 39 -18.98 -7.41 -1.32
C ASP A 39 -18.67 -8.64 -2.20
N ASN A 40 -18.99 -8.59 -3.50
CA ASN A 40 -18.83 -9.71 -4.41
C ASN A 40 -18.23 -9.23 -5.73
N VAL A 41 -17.04 -9.75 -6.06
CA VAL A 41 -16.34 -9.46 -7.32
C VAL A 41 -15.49 -10.66 -7.73
N LEU A 42 -15.40 -10.88 -9.04
CA LEU A 42 -14.45 -11.81 -9.63
C LEU A 42 -13.30 -11.02 -10.26
N ILE A 43 -12.08 -11.24 -9.77
CA ILE A 43 -10.86 -10.64 -10.33
C ILE A 43 -10.06 -11.75 -10.99
N GLU A 44 -9.95 -11.69 -12.31
CA GLU A 44 -9.18 -12.66 -13.10
C GLU A 44 -7.79 -12.11 -13.40
N LEU A 45 -6.77 -12.95 -13.21
CA LEU A 45 -5.37 -12.60 -13.47
C LEU A 45 -4.80 -13.58 -14.49
N SER A 46 -4.07 -13.05 -15.48
CA SER A 46 -3.28 -13.86 -16.42
C SER A 46 -1.86 -14.14 -15.92
N ALA A 47 -1.49 -13.59 -14.76
CA ALA A 47 -0.20 -13.70 -14.12
C ALA A 47 -0.35 -13.91 -12.61
N LYS A 48 0.78 -14.09 -11.92
CA LYS A 48 0.84 -14.38 -10.49
C LYS A 48 0.63 -13.18 -9.56
N GLU A 49 0.38 -11.98 -10.10
CA GLU A 49 0.20 -10.76 -9.32
C GLU A 49 -0.75 -9.80 -10.07
N PRO A 50 -1.56 -8.99 -9.35
CA PRO A 50 -2.23 -7.85 -9.94
C PRO A 50 -1.21 -6.85 -10.50
N PRO A 51 -1.60 -6.04 -11.50
CA PRO A 51 -0.69 -5.02 -12.03
C PRO A 51 -0.40 -3.96 -10.95
N VAL A 52 0.88 -3.58 -10.82
CA VAL A 52 1.32 -2.56 -9.84
C VAL A 52 0.79 -1.14 -10.16
N MET A 53 0.40 -0.91 -11.42
CA MET A 53 -0.07 0.38 -11.92
C MET A 53 0.91 1.51 -11.57
N ASP A 54 0.46 2.55 -10.87
CA ASP A 54 1.31 3.64 -10.38
C ASP A 54 1.79 3.48 -8.92
N GLY A 55 1.55 2.31 -8.33
CA GLY A 55 1.84 1.98 -6.93
C GLY A 55 0.74 2.34 -5.94
N SER A 56 -0.41 2.85 -6.41
CA SER A 56 -1.57 3.16 -5.58
C SER A 56 -2.78 2.31 -5.99
N SER A 57 -3.91 2.47 -5.29
CA SER A 57 -5.17 1.80 -5.63
C SER A 57 -6.07 2.61 -6.58
N LYS A 58 -5.65 3.82 -6.99
CA LYS A 58 -6.51 4.73 -7.76
C LYS A 58 -7.00 4.11 -9.06
N ASP A 59 -6.13 3.39 -9.77
CA ASP A 59 -6.46 2.87 -11.11
C ASP A 59 -7.50 1.74 -11.00
N PHE A 60 -7.41 0.93 -9.93
CA PHE A 60 -8.45 -0.04 -9.59
C PHE A 60 -9.77 0.64 -9.24
N VAL A 61 -9.73 1.70 -8.42
CA VAL A 61 -10.93 2.48 -8.07
C VAL A 61 -11.59 3.07 -9.32
N GLU A 62 -10.82 3.66 -10.23
CA GLU A 62 -11.32 4.24 -11.47
C GLU A 62 -12.01 3.20 -12.35
N VAL A 63 -11.44 2.00 -12.50
CA VAL A 63 -12.04 0.92 -13.30
C VAL A 63 -13.32 0.40 -12.64
N LEU A 64 -13.32 0.22 -11.33
CA LEU A 64 -14.49 -0.25 -10.58
C LEU A 64 -15.64 0.79 -10.63
N GLN A 65 -15.35 2.09 -10.52
CA GLN A 65 -16.35 3.15 -10.62
C GLN A 65 -16.88 3.39 -12.04
N LYS A 66 -16.10 3.07 -13.07
CA LYS A 66 -16.56 3.07 -14.47
C LYS A 66 -17.53 1.91 -14.76
N SER A 67 -17.54 0.90 -13.89
CA SER A 67 -18.44 -0.24 -13.96
C SER A 67 -19.69 0.02 -13.10
N ASP A 68 -20.80 -0.63 -13.44
CA ASP A 68 -22.01 -0.51 -12.62
C ASP A 68 -21.88 -1.33 -11.32
N ILE A 69 -22.12 -0.70 -10.17
CA ILE A 69 -22.25 -1.39 -8.89
C ILE A 69 -23.71 -1.83 -8.72
N LEU A 70 -23.93 -3.15 -8.65
CA LEU A 70 -25.26 -3.74 -8.54
C LEU A 70 -25.59 -4.10 -7.09
N GLU A 71 -26.66 -3.53 -6.55
CA GLU A 71 -27.20 -3.94 -5.25
C GLU A 71 -27.83 -5.33 -5.35
N GLN A 72 -27.41 -6.24 -4.45
CA GLN A 72 -27.94 -7.59 -4.39
C GLN A 72 -29.02 -7.70 -3.31
N LYS A 73 -30.04 -8.52 -3.55
CA LYS A 73 -31.15 -8.76 -2.61
C LYS A 73 -30.77 -9.65 -1.42
N LYS A 74 -29.66 -9.34 -0.75
CA LYS A 74 -29.16 -10.04 0.42
C LYS A 74 -28.56 -9.04 1.40
N PRO A 75 -28.84 -9.15 2.70
CA PRO A 75 -28.18 -8.31 3.70
C PRO A 75 -26.66 -8.50 3.63
N ARG A 76 -25.93 -7.37 3.63
CA ARG A 76 -24.48 -7.35 3.77
C ARG A 76 -24.10 -7.92 5.14
N ARG A 77 -23.12 -8.82 5.15
CA ARG A 77 -22.52 -9.32 6.40
C ARG A 77 -21.41 -8.38 6.80
N VAL A 78 -21.40 -7.97 8.06
CA VAL A 78 -20.37 -7.11 8.63
C VAL A 78 -19.81 -7.78 9.88
N LEU A 79 -18.51 -7.59 10.12
CA LEU A 79 -17.88 -8.00 11.37
C LEU A 79 -18.16 -6.93 12.41
N GLU A 80 -18.96 -7.27 13.43
CA GLU A 80 -19.23 -6.39 14.57
C GLU A 80 -18.21 -6.64 15.67
N ILE A 81 -17.52 -5.58 16.09
CA ILE A 81 -16.58 -5.63 17.22
C ILE A 81 -17.36 -5.27 18.49
N SER A 82 -17.64 -6.27 19.33
CA SER A 82 -18.41 -6.10 20.56
C SER A 82 -17.56 -5.71 21.77
N GLU A 83 -16.25 -6.00 21.74
CA GLU A 83 -15.33 -5.72 22.85
C GLU A 83 -14.00 -5.16 22.32
N PRO A 84 -13.29 -4.33 23.12
CA PRO A 84 -11.96 -3.84 22.74
C PRO A 84 -10.96 -4.98 22.55
N VAL A 85 -10.23 -4.94 21.43
CA VAL A 85 -9.10 -5.81 21.14
C VAL A 85 -7.85 -4.95 21.03
N SER A 86 -6.75 -5.40 21.64
CA SER A 86 -5.48 -4.67 21.57
C SER A 86 -4.32 -5.63 21.37
N TYR A 87 -3.35 -5.21 20.58
CA TYR A 87 -2.10 -5.91 20.32
C TYR A 87 -0.94 -4.91 20.43
N SER A 88 0.14 -5.34 21.07
CA SER A 88 1.34 -4.52 21.25
C SER A 88 2.59 -5.38 21.04
N ASP A 89 3.51 -4.89 20.21
CA ASP A 89 4.88 -5.39 20.06
C ASP A 89 5.85 -4.22 20.30
N PRO A 90 6.29 -4.01 21.56
CA PRO A 90 7.22 -2.94 21.90
C PRO A 90 8.60 -3.07 21.24
N LYS A 91 9.01 -4.26 20.82
CA LYS A 91 10.31 -4.47 20.15
C LYS A 91 10.26 -3.91 18.73
N ARG A 92 9.12 -4.05 18.06
CA ARG A 92 8.86 -3.49 16.73
C ARG A 92 8.25 -2.09 16.77
N GLY A 93 7.82 -1.62 17.94
CA GLY A 93 7.14 -0.33 18.10
C GLY A 93 5.75 -0.32 17.48
N VAL A 94 5.04 -1.45 17.52
CA VAL A 94 3.72 -1.61 16.92
C VAL A 94 2.68 -1.68 18.03
N ASP A 95 1.66 -0.84 17.93
CA ASP A 95 0.47 -0.87 18.79
C ASP A 95 -0.78 -0.81 17.92
N ILE A 96 -1.71 -1.74 18.14
CA ILE A 96 -2.98 -1.84 17.42
C ILE A 96 -4.10 -1.88 18.45
N HIS A 97 -5.08 -0.99 18.30
CA HIS A 97 -6.26 -0.93 19.14
C HIS A 97 -7.50 -0.92 18.27
N VAL A 98 -8.39 -1.88 18.47
CA VAL A 98 -9.69 -1.98 17.81
C VAL A 98 -10.75 -1.90 18.88
N VAL A 99 -11.67 -0.94 18.77
CA VAL A 99 -12.70 -0.69 19.78
C VAL A 99 -14.09 -0.74 19.14
N PRO A 100 -15.14 -1.12 19.89
CA PRO A 100 -16.52 -1.08 19.42
C PRO A 100 -16.90 0.32 18.92
N SER A 101 -17.57 0.39 17.77
CA SER A 101 -18.00 1.63 17.14
C SER A 101 -19.19 1.36 16.21
N ASP A 102 -20.10 2.32 16.11
CA ASP A 102 -21.22 2.33 15.16
C ASP A 102 -20.78 2.69 13.73
N GLN A 103 -19.54 3.15 13.59
CA GLN A 103 -18.93 3.56 12.33
C GLN A 103 -17.56 2.93 12.13
N PHE A 104 -17.25 2.59 10.88
CA PHE A 104 -15.90 2.17 10.51
C PHE A 104 -14.98 3.39 10.47
N ARG A 105 -13.96 3.39 11.34
CA ARG A 105 -12.95 4.44 11.42
C ARG A 105 -11.57 3.83 11.54
N VAL A 106 -10.62 4.40 10.83
CA VAL A 106 -9.21 4.00 10.89
C VAL A 106 -8.39 5.23 11.22
N THR A 107 -7.53 5.15 12.23
CA THR A 107 -6.46 6.12 12.46
C THR A 107 -5.14 5.37 12.40
N PHE A 108 -4.27 5.77 11.49
CA PHE A 108 -2.96 5.16 11.31
C PHE A 108 -1.88 6.19 11.59
N MET A 109 -0.87 5.78 12.35
CA MET A 109 0.30 6.61 12.66
C MET A 109 1.58 5.85 12.30
N ILE A 110 2.51 6.56 11.70
CA ILE A 110 3.89 6.10 11.48
C ILE A 110 4.83 7.10 12.14
N ASP A 111 5.94 6.60 12.68
CA ASP A 111 6.99 7.43 13.24
C ASP A 111 8.36 6.96 12.74
N TYR A 112 8.85 7.64 11.70
CA TYR A 112 10.17 7.36 11.14
C TYR A 112 11.21 8.30 11.74
N LYS A 113 12.34 7.75 12.18
CA LYS A 113 13.51 8.51 12.67
C LYS A 113 14.28 9.25 11.57
N LEU A 114 13.65 9.43 10.41
CA LEU A 114 14.20 10.14 9.26
C LEU A 114 13.53 11.52 9.16
N PRO A 115 14.27 12.64 9.22
CA PRO A 115 13.70 13.99 9.24
C PRO A 115 12.78 14.32 8.06
N SER A 116 13.00 13.71 6.88
CA SER A 116 12.16 13.93 5.68
C SER A 116 10.77 13.29 5.78
N LEU A 117 10.58 12.30 6.66
CA LEU A 117 9.27 11.67 6.92
C LEU A 117 8.69 12.12 8.27
N GLY A 118 9.49 11.97 9.33
CA GLY A 118 9.09 12.20 10.72
C GLY A 118 7.86 11.40 11.14
N SER A 119 7.14 11.94 12.12
CA SER A 119 5.86 11.41 12.57
C SER A 119 4.74 11.89 11.67
N GLN A 120 3.90 10.97 11.21
CA GLN A 120 2.76 11.25 10.35
C GLN A 120 1.56 10.46 10.84
N TYR A 121 0.37 11.04 10.68
CA TYR A 121 -0.88 10.32 10.90
C TYR A 121 -1.89 10.65 9.81
N THR A 122 -2.88 9.77 9.68
CA THR A 122 -4.08 10.02 8.89
C THR A 122 -5.26 9.33 9.56
N ALA A 123 -6.46 9.84 9.28
CA ALA A 123 -7.70 9.23 9.75
C ALA A 123 -8.69 9.13 8.59
N VAL A 124 -9.38 8.00 8.52
CA VAL A 124 -10.50 7.74 7.61
C VAL A 124 -11.74 7.63 8.47
N TYR A 125 -12.70 8.54 8.27
CA TYR A 125 -13.94 8.57 9.05
C TYR A 125 -15.12 8.02 8.28
N ASN A 126 -15.15 8.23 6.96
CA ASN A 126 -16.15 7.66 6.09
C ASN A 126 -15.47 6.95 4.92
N MET A 127 -15.42 5.62 4.98
CA MET A 127 -14.76 4.82 3.96
C MET A 127 -15.30 5.09 2.54
N GLN A 128 -16.62 5.22 2.41
CA GLN A 128 -17.28 5.34 1.10
C GLN A 128 -17.03 6.71 0.44
N GLU A 129 -16.90 7.76 1.24
CA GLU A 129 -16.70 9.13 0.75
C GLU A 129 -15.22 9.50 0.63
N ASP A 130 -14.41 9.05 1.59
CA ASP A 130 -13.04 9.50 1.74
C ASP A 130 -12.06 8.60 0.96
N PHE A 131 -12.28 7.29 0.89
CA PHE A 131 -11.25 6.36 0.40
C PHE A 131 -10.75 6.71 -1.00
N ALA A 132 -11.65 6.89 -1.96
CA ALA A 132 -11.30 7.16 -3.36
C ALA A 132 -10.47 8.44 -3.53
N ARG A 133 -10.72 9.47 -2.70
CA ARG A 133 -10.06 10.78 -2.81
C ARG A 133 -8.84 10.92 -1.90
N GLU A 134 -8.87 10.32 -0.72
CA GLU A 134 -7.92 10.56 0.37
C GLU A 134 -6.92 9.42 0.54
N VAL A 135 -7.28 8.19 0.20
CA VAL A 135 -6.45 7.00 0.50
C VAL A 135 -5.98 6.33 -0.79
N ALA A 136 -6.92 6.00 -1.70
CA ALA A 136 -6.65 5.28 -2.93
C ALA A 136 -5.52 5.88 -3.78
N PRO A 137 -5.33 7.21 -3.88
CA PRO A 137 -4.25 7.78 -4.68
C PRO A 137 -2.88 7.78 -4.01
N ALA A 138 -2.75 7.33 -2.75
CA ALA A 138 -1.47 7.30 -2.06
C ALA A 138 -0.60 6.14 -2.57
N ARG A 139 0.56 6.47 -3.16
CA ARG A 139 1.46 5.49 -3.76
C ARG A 139 2.33 4.80 -2.71
N THR A 140 2.72 3.57 -3.05
CA THR A 140 3.71 2.82 -2.32
C THR A 140 5.05 3.52 -2.28
N PHE A 141 5.83 3.20 -1.26
CA PHE A 141 7.13 3.80 -1.04
C PHE A 141 8.13 2.77 -0.55
N CYS A 142 9.40 3.04 -0.82
CA CYS A 142 10.52 2.27 -0.28
C CYS A 142 11.67 3.20 0.07
N PHE A 143 12.58 2.70 0.91
CA PHE A 143 13.82 3.41 1.20
C PHE A 143 14.88 3.10 0.16
N LEU A 144 15.71 4.11 -0.11
CA LEU A 144 16.80 3.96 -1.06
C LEU A 144 17.81 2.90 -0.64
N SER A 145 18.07 2.75 0.66
CA SER A 145 18.92 1.70 1.20
C SER A 145 18.41 0.28 0.87
N GLU A 146 17.10 0.08 0.78
CA GLU A 146 16.46 -1.23 0.57
C GLU A 146 16.48 -1.66 -0.90
N ILE A 147 16.56 -0.70 -1.82
CA ILE A 147 16.44 -0.93 -3.26
C ILE A 147 17.39 -2.01 -3.79
N GLU A 148 18.66 -1.97 -3.39
CA GLU A 148 19.65 -2.92 -3.90
C GLU A 148 19.33 -4.35 -3.44
N GLU A 149 18.89 -4.51 -2.20
CA GLU A 149 18.50 -5.79 -1.64
C GLU A 149 17.22 -6.32 -2.28
N LEU A 150 16.21 -5.46 -2.44
CA LEU A 150 14.97 -5.76 -3.15
C LEU A 150 15.27 -6.32 -4.55
N LYS A 151 16.17 -5.67 -5.28
CA LYS A 151 16.55 -6.11 -6.63
C LYS A 151 17.34 -7.42 -6.64
N LYS A 152 18.28 -7.61 -5.69
CA LYS A 152 19.09 -8.84 -5.59
C LYS A 152 18.24 -10.09 -5.39
N VAL A 153 17.17 -10.00 -4.61
CA VAL A 153 16.23 -11.11 -4.40
C VAL A 153 15.18 -11.23 -5.52
N GLY A 154 15.33 -10.46 -6.59
CA GLY A 154 14.47 -10.52 -7.77
C GLY A 154 13.08 -9.88 -7.56
N LEU A 155 12.94 -9.00 -6.58
CA LEU A 155 11.77 -8.15 -6.40
C LEU A 155 11.96 -6.84 -7.17
N ILE A 156 10.91 -6.01 -7.25
CA ILE A 156 10.88 -4.75 -8.03
C ILE A 156 11.29 -4.90 -9.51
N LYS A 157 11.07 -6.08 -10.11
CA LYS A 157 11.35 -6.33 -11.54
C LYS A 157 10.50 -5.46 -12.47
N GLY A 158 9.27 -5.12 -12.05
CA GLY A 158 8.43 -4.10 -12.67
C GLY A 158 8.49 -2.74 -11.97
N GLY A 159 9.29 -2.59 -10.92
CA GLY A 159 9.43 -1.37 -10.11
C GLY A 159 10.31 -0.36 -10.83
N GLY A 160 9.70 0.49 -11.66
CA GLY A 160 10.34 1.70 -12.17
C GLY A 160 10.27 2.82 -11.13
N LEU A 161 10.99 3.91 -11.35
CA LEU A 161 10.82 5.10 -10.50
C LEU A 161 9.40 5.71 -10.59
N ASP A 162 8.60 5.30 -11.58
CA ASP A 162 7.27 5.84 -11.82
C ASP A 162 6.19 5.27 -10.91
N ASN A 163 6.34 4.02 -10.45
CA ASN A 163 5.31 3.31 -9.68
C ASN A 163 5.59 3.23 -8.17
N ALA A 164 6.59 3.93 -7.67
CA ALA A 164 6.82 4.08 -6.23
C ALA A 164 7.35 5.48 -5.89
N VAL A 165 7.25 5.85 -4.63
CA VAL A 165 7.98 6.99 -4.05
C VAL A 165 9.24 6.45 -3.38
N VAL A 166 10.41 6.86 -3.86
CA VAL A 166 11.69 6.44 -3.28
C VAL A 166 12.18 7.50 -2.31
N ILE A 167 12.26 7.13 -1.03
CA ILE A 167 12.71 8.01 0.05
C ILE A 167 14.22 7.84 0.23
N VAL A 168 14.93 8.97 0.26
CA VAL A 168 16.38 8.99 0.49
C VAL A 168 16.65 8.99 1.99
N ASP A 169 17.11 7.85 2.49
CA ASP A 169 17.40 7.60 3.91
C ASP A 169 18.90 7.49 4.23
N LYS A 170 19.75 7.51 3.21
CA LYS A 170 21.21 7.52 3.33
C LYS A 170 21.85 8.54 2.40
N GLU A 171 23.04 8.99 2.75
CA GLU A 171 23.88 9.74 1.81
C GLU A 171 24.29 8.85 0.63
N ILE A 172 24.33 9.44 -0.56
CA ILE A 172 24.66 8.76 -1.82
C ILE A 172 25.88 9.44 -2.42
N ASN A 173 26.88 8.66 -2.80
CA ASN A 173 28.01 9.19 -3.57
C ASN A 173 27.80 9.02 -5.09
N HIS A 174 28.63 9.69 -5.90
CA HIS A 174 28.54 9.64 -7.37
C HIS A 174 28.64 8.22 -7.95
N SER A 175 29.37 7.31 -7.29
CA SER A 175 29.50 5.92 -7.75
C SER A 175 28.21 5.12 -7.51
N GLU A 176 27.53 5.34 -6.40
CA GLU A 176 26.22 4.75 -6.11
C GLU A 176 25.13 5.30 -7.03
N VAL A 177 25.15 6.59 -7.34
CA VAL A 177 24.24 7.19 -8.34
C VAL A 177 24.36 6.46 -9.68
N ASN A 178 25.58 6.25 -10.16
CA ASN A 178 25.81 5.54 -11.43
C ASN A 178 25.35 4.07 -11.37
N LYS A 179 25.55 3.40 -10.23
CA LYS A 179 25.01 2.05 -10.01
C LYS A 179 23.49 2.05 -10.06
N LEU A 180 22.82 2.98 -9.38
CA LEU A 180 21.36 3.10 -9.39
C LEU A 180 20.83 3.37 -10.79
N LYS A 181 21.46 4.27 -11.57
CA LYS A 181 21.11 4.51 -12.96
C LYS A 181 21.18 3.24 -13.80
N SER A 182 22.30 2.52 -13.71
CA SER A 182 22.49 1.25 -14.42
C SER A 182 21.49 0.19 -13.97
N LEU A 183 21.19 0.12 -12.67
CA LEU A 183 20.24 -0.84 -12.12
C LEU A 183 18.83 -0.55 -12.65
N PHE A 184 18.36 0.69 -12.67
CA PHE A 184 16.99 1.02 -13.06
C PHE A 184 16.82 1.38 -14.54
N GLY A 185 17.89 1.37 -15.33
CA GLY A 185 17.84 1.83 -16.72
C GLY A 185 17.47 3.31 -16.83
N ILE A 186 17.87 4.12 -15.85
CA ILE A 186 17.58 5.56 -15.85
C ILE A 186 18.62 6.25 -16.70
N GLU A 187 18.19 6.83 -17.82
CA GLU A 187 19.04 7.63 -18.70
C GLU A 187 19.22 9.07 -18.17
N GLU A 188 18.27 9.54 -17.37
CA GLU A 188 18.24 10.89 -16.80
C GLU A 188 19.20 11.09 -15.61
N GLU A 189 19.44 12.34 -15.21
CA GLU A 189 20.15 12.64 -13.97
C GLU A 189 19.29 12.28 -12.75
N ILE A 190 19.87 11.49 -11.84
CA ILE A 190 19.26 11.28 -10.52
C ILE A 190 19.52 12.53 -9.72
N ILE A 191 18.46 13.31 -9.49
CA ILE A 191 18.52 14.52 -8.69
C ILE A 191 18.13 14.16 -7.26
N MET A 192 18.99 14.44 -6.29
CA MET A 192 18.58 14.41 -4.89
C MET A 192 17.66 15.59 -4.65
N GLY A 193 16.36 15.33 -4.51
CA GLY A 193 15.40 16.36 -4.19
C GLY A 193 15.68 16.95 -2.82
N ALA A 194 15.60 18.28 -2.68
CA ALA A 194 15.71 18.96 -1.38
C ALA A 194 14.64 18.49 -0.36
N ASN A 195 13.61 17.80 -0.84
CA ASN A 195 12.55 17.18 -0.05
C ASN A 195 12.90 15.77 0.48
N GLY A 196 14.10 15.25 0.23
CA GLY A 196 14.51 13.90 0.65
C GLY A 196 13.88 12.77 -0.17
N ILE A 197 13.36 13.07 -1.36
CA ILE A 197 12.76 12.10 -2.29
C ILE A 197 13.60 12.05 -3.56
N LEU A 198 13.85 10.84 -4.06
CA LEU A 198 14.61 10.62 -5.28
C LEU A 198 13.93 11.31 -6.48
N ASN A 199 14.73 11.97 -7.32
CA ASN A 199 14.30 12.79 -8.47
C ASN A 199 13.35 13.95 -8.10
N GLY A 200 13.26 14.31 -6.83
CA GLY A 200 12.34 15.37 -6.37
C GLY A 200 10.87 15.07 -6.67
N LYS A 201 10.51 13.79 -6.82
CA LYS A 201 9.13 13.38 -7.10
C LYS A 201 8.21 13.98 -6.05
N ARG A 202 7.21 14.74 -6.51
CA ARG A 202 6.26 15.39 -5.60
C ARG A 202 5.33 14.36 -4.99
N LEU A 203 5.12 14.46 -3.68
CA LEU A 203 4.07 13.72 -3.03
C LEU A 203 2.70 14.28 -3.46
N ARG A 204 1.71 13.41 -3.61
CA ARG A 204 0.30 13.77 -3.84
C ARG A 204 -0.32 14.38 -2.59
N TYR A 205 0.14 13.92 -1.42
CA TYR A 205 -0.24 14.41 -0.11
C TYR A 205 1.01 14.64 0.73
N LYS A 206 1.01 15.64 1.61
CA LYS A 206 2.12 15.86 2.55
C LYS A 206 2.43 14.60 3.38
N ASN A 207 1.39 13.85 3.74
CA ASN A 207 1.44 12.61 4.51
C ASN A 207 1.12 11.38 3.63
N GLU A 208 1.54 11.38 2.35
CA GLU A 208 1.31 10.25 1.43
C GLU A 208 1.80 8.89 1.97
N PRO A 209 2.97 8.76 2.64
CA PRO A 209 3.43 7.49 3.21
C PRO A 209 2.45 6.86 4.20
N VAL A 210 1.92 7.62 5.17
CA VAL A 210 0.95 7.08 6.14
C VAL A 210 -0.42 6.79 5.52
N ARG A 211 -0.82 7.56 4.50
CA ARG A 211 -2.03 7.28 3.71
C ARG A 211 -1.89 5.97 2.94
N HIS A 212 -0.71 5.68 2.40
CA HIS A 212 -0.43 4.40 1.77
C HIS A 212 -0.45 3.25 2.79
N LYS A 213 0.11 3.42 3.99
CA LYS A 213 -0.03 2.41 5.05
C LYS A 213 -1.47 2.18 5.51
N THR A 214 -2.30 3.21 5.41
CA THR A 214 -3.74 3.09 5.64
C THR A 214 -4.43 2.32 4.50
N LEU A 215 -3.98 2.51 3.26
CA LEU A 215 -4.42 1.73 2.09
C LEU A 215 -4.06 0.25 2.28
N ASP A 216 -2.81 -0.07 2.64
CA ASP A 216 -2.33 -1.44 2.92
C ASP A 216 -3.23 -2.11 3.97
N LEU A 217 -3.44 -1.44 5.12
CA LEU A 217 -4.27 -1.96 6.20
C LEU A 217 -5.71 -2.27 5.74
N ILE A 218 -6.31 -1.39 4.95
CA ILE A 218 -7.66 -1.59 4.42
C ILE A 218 -7.72 -2.79 3.47
N GLY A 219 -6.67 -2.99 2.68
CA GLY A 219 -6.53 -4.15 1.81
C GLY A 219 -6.36 -5.45 2.58
N ASP A 220 -5.58 -5.43 3.65
CA ASP A 220 -5.33 -6.60 4.52
C ASP A 220 -6.56 -7.01 5.34
N MET A 221 -7.50 -6.08 5.57
CA MET A 221 -8.76 -6.33 6.26
C MET A 221 -9.89 -6.85 5.36
N ALA A 222 -9.70 -6.84 4.03
CA ALA A 222 -10.72 -7.15 3.03
C ALA A 222 -10.94 -8.66 2.85
#